data_AF-A0A7W1VYZ4-F1
#
_entry.id   AF-A0A7W1VYZ4-F1
#
_cell.length_a   1.000
_cell.length_b   1.000
_cell.length_c   1.000
_cell.angle_alpha   90.00
_cell.angle_beta   90.00
_cell.angle_gamma   90.00
#
_symmetry.space_group_name_H-M   'P 1'
#
loop_
_entity.id
_entity.type
_entity.pdbx_description
1 polymer ?
#
loop_
_entity_poly.entity_id
_entity_poly.type
_entity_poly.pdbx_seq_one_letter_code
_entity_poly.pdbx_strand_id
1 'polypeptide(L)' 'METTKKSTGIYWILFFLSVISFFVLLEFKGELLTLTLPFICTSFAKAMDIM' A
#
# COMPACT_ATOMS: atom_id res chain seq x y z
N MET A 1 -3.12 27.35 11.05
CA MET A 1 -3.41 26.02 10.45
C MET A 1 -2.53 25.03 11.16
N GLU A 2 -3.12 24.18 11.99
CA GLU A 2 -2.38 23.13 12.68
C GLU A 2 -1.75 22.23 11.64
N THR A 3 -0.42 22.22 11.59
CA THR A 3 0.36 21.34 10.74
C THR A 3 0.25 19.94 11.33
N THR A 4 -0.89 19.27 11.12
CA THR A 4 -0.99 17.82 11.31
C THR A 4 -0.01 17.23 10.33
N LYS A 5 1.22 17.01 10.81
CA LYS A 5 2.32 16.41 10.09
C LYS A 5 1.83 15.03 9.66
N LYS A 6 1.29 14.96 8.44
CA LYS A 6 0.75 13.74 7.85
C LYS A 6 1.86 12.72 7.96
N SER A 7 1.64 11.67 8.73
CA SER A 7 2.66 10.67 9.05
C SER A 7 2.89 9.84 7.79
N THR A 8 3.67 10.39 6.85
CA THR A 8 4.06 9.74 5.61
C THR A 8 4.70 8.38 5.92
N GLY A 9 5.42 8.28 7.05
CA GLY A 9 6.02 7.04 7.54
C GLY A 9 5.03 5.90 7.82
N ILE A 10 3.83 6.20 8.33
CA ILE A 10 2.78 5.16 8.52
C ILE A 10 2.33 4.58 7.18
N TYR A 11 2.21 5.41 6.14
CA TYR A 11 1.83 4.95 4.81
C TYR A 11 2.92 4.13 4.12
N TRP A 12 4.20 4.42 4.38
CA TRP A 12 5.30 3.56 3.95
C TRP A 12 5.23 2.16 4.57
N ILE A 13 4.94 2.05 5.87
CA ILE A 13 4.76 0.76 6.54
C ILE A 13 3.58 0.00 5.92
N LEU A 14 2.46 0.68 5.69
CA LEU A 14 1.29 0.12 5.00
C LEU A 14 1.60 -0.33 3.57
N PHE A 15 2.42 0.40 2.84
CA PHE A 15 2.86 0.02 1.49
C PHE A 15 3.67 -1.27 1.51
N PHE A 16 4.70 -1.38 2.37
CA PHE A 16 5.48 -2.60 2.49
C PHE A 16 4.63 -3.80 2.94
N LEU A 17 3.68 -3.58 3.85
CA LEU A 17 2.73 -4.61 4.28
C LEU A 17 1.84 -5.09 3.12
N SER A 18 1.33 -4.18 2.29
CA SER A 18 0.56 -4.49 1.09
C SER A 18 1.38 -5.27 0.06
N VAL A 19 2.66 -4.92 -0.12
CA VAL A 19 3.58 -5.66 -1.01
C VAL A 19 3.83 -7.08 -0.52
N ILE A 20 4.07 -7.28 0.78
CA ILE A 20 4.22 -8.63 1.36
C ILE A 20 2.94 -9.45 1.13
N SER A 21 1.79 -8.83 1.38
CA SER A 21 0.47 -9.48 1.18
C SER A 21 0.25 -9.89 -0.28
N PHE A 22 0.74 -9.09 -1.24
CA PHE A 22 0.72 -9.42 -2.65
C PHE A 22 1.54 -10.65 -3.00
N PHE A 23 2.77 -10.76 -2.48
CA PHE A 23 3.61 -11.94 -2.69
C PHE A 23 3.00 -13.20 -2.07
N VAL A 24 2.40 -13.08 -0.88
CA VAL A 24 1.66 -14.20 -0.26
C VAL A 24 0.48 -14.60 -1.14
N LEU A 25 -0.33 -13.65 -1.62
CA LEU A 25 -1.44 -13.96 -2.53
C LEU A 25 -0.97 -14.56 -3.86
N LEU A 26 0.22 -14.20 -4.33
CA LEU A 26 0.82 -14.75 -5.55
C LEU A 26 1.08 -16.25 -5.43
N GLU A 27 1.48 -16.74 -4.26
CA GLU A 27 1.72 -18.18 -4.01
C GLU A 27 0.42 -18.97 -3.79
N PHE A 28 -0.61 -18.36 -3.18
CA PHE A 28 -1.83 -19.09 -2.78
C PHE A 28 -3.01 -18.95 -3.75
N LYS A 29 -3.17 -17.78 -4.40
CA LYS A 29 -4.34 -17.46 -5.25
C LYS A 29 -3.98 -16.41 -6.31
N GLY A 30 -3.37 -16.84 -7.40
CA GLY A 30 -3.04 -15.99 -8.56
C GLY A 30 -4.24 -15.23 -9.17
N GLU A 31 -5.47 -15.65 -8.92
CA GLU A 31 -6.69 -14.99 -9.42
C GLU A 31 -7.04 -13.70 -8.66
N LEU A 32 -6.68 -13.58 -7.38
CA LEU A 32 -6.92 -12.37 -6.56
C LEU A 32 -5.82 -11.30 -6.72
N LEU A 33 -4.82 -11.60 -7.55
CA LEU A 33 -3.62 -10.81 -7.74
C LEU A 33 -3.92 -9.49 -8.47
N THR A 34 -4.82 -9.53 -9.45
CA THR A 34 -5.33 -8.33 -10.13
C THR A 34 -6.18 -7.45 -9.22
N LEU A 35 -6.87 -8.06 -8.24
CA LEU A 35 -7.72 -7.33 -7.29
C LEU A 35 -6.92 -6.55 -6.24
N THR A 36 -5.70 -7.01 -5.94
CA THR A 36 -4.82 -6.39 -4.94
C THR A 36 -3.88 -5.33 -5.52
N LEU A 37 -3.65 -5.35 -6.83
CA LEU A 37 -2.87 -4.34 -7.56
C LEU A 37 -3.30 -2.88 -7.28
N PRO A 38 -4.59 -2.49 -7.34
CA PRO A 38 -5.01 -1.12 -7.05
C PRO A 38 -4.79 -0.73 -5.58
N PHE A 39 -4.82 -1.70 -4.65
CA PHE A 39 -4.56 -1.45 -3.23
C PHE A 39 -3.10 -1.05 -2.99
N ILE A 40 -2.17 -1.77 -3.62
CA ILE A 40 -0.73 -1.49 -3.54
C ILE A 40 -0.42 -0.11 -4.13
N CYS A 41 -0.97 0.21 -5.31
CA CYS A 41 -0.82 1.53 -5.94
C CYS A 41 -1.40 2.65 -5.07
N THR A 42 -2.53 2.42 -4.41
CA THR A 42 -3.15 3.41 -3.52
C THR A 42 -2.31 3.64 -2.25
N SER A 43 -1.81 2.56 -1.63
CA SER A 43 -0.90 2.66 -0.48
C SER A 43 0.40 3.37 -0.87
N PHE A 44 0.93 3.09 -2.07
CA PHE A 44 2.12 3.75 -2.61
C PHE A 44 1.91 5.24 -2.84
N ALA A 45 0.80 5.63 -3.48
CA ALA A 45 0.47 7.04 -3.71
C ALA A 45 0.32 7.83 -2.40
N LYS A 46 -0.30 7.22 -1.37
CA LYS A 46 -0.37 7.80 -0.02
C LYS A 46 1.01 7.87 0.67
N ALA A 47 1.88 6.88 0.44
CA ALA A 47 3.24 6.88 0.97
C ALA A 47 4.13 7.94 0.31
N MET A 48 3.89 8.26 -0.96
CA MET A 48 4.54 9.37 -1.65
C MET A 48 3.93 10.73 -1.32
N ASP A 49 2.88 10.78 -0.47
CA ASP A 49 2.08 11.97 -0.17
C ASP A 49 1.50 12.67 -1.42
N ILE A 50 1.35 11.91 -2.51
CA ILE A 50 0.73 12.40 -3.76
C ILE A 50 -0.78 12.58 -3.59
N MET A 51 -1.37 11.90 -2.60
CA MET A 51 -2.82 11.78 -2.37
C MET A 51 -3.21 12.12 -0.94
#